data_AF-A0A7V6B4A4-F1
#
_entry.id   AF-A0A7V6B4A4-F1
#
_cell.length_a   1.000
_cell.length_b   1.000
_cell.length_c   1.000
_cell.angle_alpha   90.00
_cell.angle_beta   90.00
_cell.angle_gamma   90.00
#
_symmetry.space_group_name_H-M   'P 1'
#
loop_
_entity.id
_entity.type
_entity.pdbx_description
1 polymer ?
#
loop_
_entity_poly.entity_id
_entity_poly.type
_entity_poly.pdbx_seq_one_letter_code
_entity_poly.pdbx_strand_id
1 'polypeptide(L)'
;MTRFVIAFLVLSCEVVFAQEAWERQKGQCDAIFQGYREADLVVLKQCTIIFETTRDVSALKPDEKAMLAGAFNRLFLEGDEETRFLAARALARIGYEPSVKDIKELEKKDKERQTKKREKYRPHTAPPEKQAQAKKIYAKALAAMKKKDCKDALALFQSALELDGKLIPALYDTAVCYAQLGDADNAIEYLMRIQDIGTKEAGKKLREARKDKSFSGIREKDGFKKVTGFARIKVVNGMPERDLEVGQDNCYILVETLSKPELGYEVVDGGRDKHVRDRPHIWFKEHSKLQAYVIRKFLGHPRTRLVPIDWDTEWDIIVSWADKVEVDESGQKNAKYSLAGAQKGSPMDPEKRLDEALREQDEALRKPEEYAQKAEKVVATPERVVDKASSAVDRVEKTVETFERVGDKAGKVFK
;
A
#
# COMPACT_ATOMS: atom_id res chain seq x y z
N MET A 1 31.49 -34.88 48.59
CA MET A 1 30.63 -35.69 47.69
C MET A 1 29.20 -35.18 47.81
N THR A 2 28.45 -35.25 46.70
CA THR A 2 27.02 -34.92 46.53
C THR A 2 26.57 -33.46 46.67
N ARG A 3 26.34 -32.81 45.51
CA ARG A 3 25.24 -31.87 45.20
C ARG A 3 25.40 -31.33 43.76
N PHE A 4 24.81 -31.99 42.75
CA PHE A 4 24.60 -31.43 41.40
C PHE A 4 23.71 -32.36 40.54
N VAL A 5 22.40 -32.48 40.82
CA VAL A 5 21.43 -33.09 39.88
C VAL A 5 20.01 -32.57 40.16
N ILE A 6 19.63 -31.33 39.80
CA ILE A 6 18.22 -30.95 39.52
C ILE A 6 18.22 -29.68 38.63
N ALA A 7 18.29 -29.82 37.30
CA ALA A 7 18.07 -28.71 36.36
C ALA A 7 17.78 -29.15 34.91
N PHE A 8 17.02 -30.23 34.67
CA PHE A 8 16.77 -30.73 33.29
C PHE A 8 15.31 -31.09 32.94
N LEU A 9 14.32 -30.69 33.75
CA LEU A 9 12.93 -31.17 33.63
C LEU A 9 11.87 -30.13 33.22
N VAL A 10 12.26 -28.96 32.68
CA VAL A 10 11.30 -27.90 32.30
C VAL A 10 11.19 -27.68 30.77
N LEU A 11 12.06 -28.29 29.96
CA LEU A 11 12.08 -28.08 28.49
C LEU A 11 11.22 -29.07 27.67
N SER A 12 10.58 -30.07 28.28
CA SER A 12 9.82 -31.10 27.55
C SER A 12 8.33 -30.78 27.34
N CYS A 13 7.77 -29.78 28.03
CA CYS A 13 6.32 -29.50 27.93
C CYS A 13 5.92 -28.66 26.70
N GLU A 14 6.83 -27.84 26.14
CA GLU A 14 6.48 -26.96 25.01
C GLU A 14 6.30 -27.71 23.69
N VAL A 15 6.99 -28.85 23.51
CA VAL A 15 6.96 -29.64 22.26
C VAL A 15 5.60 -30.32 22.07
N VAL A 16 4.92 -30.72 23.15
CA VAL A 16 3.65 -31.46 23.08
C VAL A 16 2.50 -30.57 22.57
N PHE A 17 2.45 -29.30 22.97
CA PHE A 17 1.40 -28.37 22.54
C PHE A 17 1.53 -27.94 21.07
N ALA A 18 2.77 -27.87 20.55
CA ALA A 18 3.00 -27.53 19.14
C ALA A 18 2.48 -28.62 18.18
N GLN A 19 2.69 -29.89 18.52
CA GLN A 19 2.24 -31.00 17.69
C GLN A 19 0.72 -31.12 17.63
N GLU A 20 0.02 -30.86 18.74
CA GLU A 20 -1.44 -30.90 18.79
C GLU A 20 -2.07 -29.80 17.91
N ALA A 21 -1.44 -28.62 17.85
CA ALA A 21 -1.86 -27.54 16.97
C ALA A 21 -1.69 -27.90 15.48
N TRP A 22 -0.59 -28.58 15.12
CA TRP A 22 -0.41 -29.12 13.77
C TRP A 22 -1.51 -30.12 13.43
N GLU A 23 -1.74 -31.14 14.24
CA GLU A 23 -2.73 -32.21 13.94
C GLU A 23 -4.15 -31.66 13.72
N ARG A 24 -4.54 -30.55 14.38
CA ARG A 24 -5.84 -29.89 14.15
C ARG A 24 -5.96 -29.21 12.79
N GLN A 25 -4.86 -28.75 12.19
CA GLN A 25 -4.87 -27.98 10.92
C GLN A 25 -4.22 -28.73 9.76
N LYS A 26 -3.50 -29.82 10.04
CA LYS A 26 -2.72 -30.63 9.11
C LYS A 26 -3.54 -31.10 7.92
N GLY A 27 -4.77 -31.59 8.14
CA GLY A 27 -5.60 -32.11 7.04
C GLY A 27 -5.88 -31.08 5.94
N GLN A 28 -6.04 -29.80 6.31
CA GLN A 28 -6.23 -28.73 5.34
C GLN A 28 -4.92 -28.36 4.64
N CYS A 29 -3.83 -28.20 5.40
CA CYS A 29 -2.55 -27.82 4.81
C CYS A 29 -1.90 -28.92 3.98
N ASP A 30 -2.06 -30.20 4.34
CA ASP A 30 -1.57 -31.32 3.54
C ASP A 30 -2.26 -31.35 2.17
N ALA A 31 -3.56 -31.10 2.10
CA ALA A 31 -4.29 -30.99 0.84
C ALA A 31 -3.80 -29.79 0.00
N ILE A 32 -3.57 -28.64 0.64
CA ILE A 32 -3.01 -27.44 -0.02
C ILE A 32 -1.59 -27.71 -0.54
N PHE A 33 -0.74 -28.40 0.22
CA PHE A 33 0.60 -28.76 -0.22
C PHE A 33 0.59 -29.79 -1.34
N GLN A 34 -0.30 -30.79 -1.31
CA GLN A 34 -0.45 -31.74 -2.42
C GLN A 34 -0.95 -31.03 -3.70
N GLY A 35 -1.87 -30.09 -3.56
CA GLY A 35 -2.41 -29.24 -4.63
C GLY A 35 -1.63 -27.95 -4.89
N TYR A 36 -0.36 -27.86 -4.47
CA TYR A 36 0.34 -26.57 -4.37
C TYR A 36 0.49 -25.82 -5.70
N ARG A 37 0.31 -26.46 -6.85
CA ARG A 37 0.43 -25.81 -8.18
C ARG A 37 -0.73 -24.87 -8.47
N GLU A 38 -1.91 -25.16 -7.92
CA GLU A 38 -3.15 -24.42 -8.16
C GLU A 38 -3.59 -23.63 -6.92
N ALA A 39 -2.98 -23.90 -5.76
CA ALA A 39 -3.28 -23.21 -4.52
C ALA A 39 -3.04 -21.69 -4.63
N ASP A 40 -3.89 -20.90 -3.97
CA ASP A 40 -3.64 -19.48 -3.76
C ASP A 40 -2.35 -19.25 -2.94
N LEU A 41 -1.53 -18.28 -3.35
CA LEU A 41 -0.22 -18.03 -2.71
C LEU A 41 -0.34 -17.57 -1.25
N VAL A 42 -1.41 -16.86 -0.89
CA VAL A 42 -1.64 -16.42 0.49
C VAL A 42 -1.97 -17.62 1.37
N VAL A 43 -2.83 -18.52 0.88
CA VAL A 43 -3.17 -19.77 1.59
C VAL A 43 -1.95 -20.67 1.74
N LEU A 44 -1.16 -20.81 0.67
CA LEU A 44 0.07 -21.61 0.68
C LEU A 44 1.13 -21.02 1.64
N LYS A 45 1.28 -19.69 1.67
CA LYS A 45 2.13 -18.97 2.65
C LYS A 45 1.66 -19.25 4.08
N GLN A 46 0.37 -19.15 4.35
CA GLN A 46 -0.19 -19.40 5.68
C GLN A 46 0.06 -20.84 6.15
N CYS A 47 -0.15 -21.83 5.29
CA CYS A 47 0.18 -23.22 5.59
C CYS A 47 1.67 -23.43 5.83
N THR A 48 2.53 -22.70 5.11
CA THR A 48 3.98 -22.73 5.32
C THR A 48 4.40 -22.13 6.66
N ILE A 49 3.74 -21.06 7.13
CA ILE A 49 3.96 -20.51 8.49
C ILE A 49 3.60 -21.55 9.55
N ILE A 50 2.46 -22.24 9.37
CA ILE A 50 2.02 -23.28 10.31
C ILE A 50 3.02 -24.45 10.29
N PHE A 51 3.44 -24.89 9.12
CA PHE A 51 4.49 -25.89 8.95
C PHE A 51 5.77 -25.51 9.70
N GLU A 52 6.28 -24.29 9.46
CA GLU A 52 7.52 -23.79 10.08
C GLU A 52 7.44 -23.70 11.60
N THR A 53 6.26 -23.47 12.16
CA THR A 53 6.10 -23.30 13.61
C THR A 53 5.76 -24.59 14.34
N THR A 54 5.17 -25.59 13.66
CA THR A 54 4.53 -26.71 14.37
C THR A 54 4.89 -28.10 13.84
N ARG A 55 5.38 -28.25 12.61
CA ARG A 55 5.60 -29.57 12.03
C ARG A 55 6.96 -30.15 12.43
N ASP A 56 6.96 -31.34 13.02
CA ASP A 56 8.18 -32.15 13.16
C ASP A 56 8.62 -32.72 11.79
N VAL A 57 9.80 -32.29 11.33
CA VAL A 57 10.37 -32.67 10.03
C VAL A 57 11.15 -33.99 10.06
N SER A 58 11.50 -34.49 11.25
CA SER A 58 12.26 -35.72 11.41
C SER A 58 11.45 -36.96 11.01
N ALA A 59 10.12 -36.88 11.16
CA ALA A 59 9.16 -37.93 10.83
C ALA A 59 8.71 -37.95 9.36
N LEU A 60 9.15 -36.99 8.53
CA LEU A 60 8.71 -36.89 7.13
C LEU A 60 9.41 -37.90 6.23
N LYS A 61 8.62 -38.61 5.41
CA LYS A 61 9.13 -39.53 4.38
C LYS A 61 9.79 -38.76 3.23
N PRO A 62 10.71 -39.39 2.47
CA PRO A 62 11.35 -38.74 1.33
C PRO A 62 10.36 -38.13 0.31
N ASP A 63 9.30 -38.85 -0.04
CA ASP A 63 8.29 -38.37 -1.01
C ASP A 63 7.51 -37.16 -0.49
N GLU A 64 7.20 -37.13 0.82
CA GLU A 64 6.54 -36.00 1.46
C GLU A 64 7.45 -34.76 1.44
N LYS A 65 8.74 -34.95 1.73
CA LYS A 65 9.74 -33.86 1.66
C LYS A 65 9.87 -33.33 0.23
N ALA A 66 9.88 -34.20 -0.78
CA ALA A 66 9.94 -33.78 -2.18
C ALA A 66 8.69 -32.97 -2.59
N MET A 67 7.49 -33.40 -2.18
CA MET A 67 6.25 -32.67 -2.42
C MET A 67 6.26 -31.28 -1.74
N LEU A 68 6.64 -31.22 -0.46
CA LEU A 68 6.75 -29.97 0.29
C LEU A 68 7.81 -29.04 -0.33
N ALA A 69 8.93 -29.58 -0.79
CA ALA A 69 9.95 -28.80 -1.51
C ALA A 69 9.39 -28.17 -2.78
N GLY A 70 8.51 -28.86 -3.52
CA GLY A 70 7.79 -28.29 -4.65
C GLY A 70 6.92 -27.09 -4.26
N ALA A 71 6.15 -27.23 -3.17
CA ALA A 71 5.31 -26.15 -2.63
C ALA A 71 6.13 -24.93 -2.18
N PHE A 72 7.21 -25.15 -1.44
CA PHE A 72 8.06 -24.07 -0.95
C PHE A 72 8.85 -23.41 -2.07
N ASN A 73 9.34 -24.17 -3.07
CA ASN A 73 9.99 -23.57 -4.25
C ASN A 73 9.02 -22.67 -5.02
N ARG A 74 7.74 -23.04 -5.12
CA ARG A 74 6.73 -22.16 -5.72
C ARG A 74 6.59 -20.86 -4.94
N LEU A 75 6.46 -20.94 -3.61
CA LEU A 75 6.42 -19.74 -2.75
C LEU A 75 7.70 -18.90 -2.87
N PHE A 76 8.85 -19.55 -3.02
CA PHE A 76 10.13 -18.88 -3.22
C PHE A 76 10.20 -18.15 -4.58
N LEU A 77 9.64 -18.74 -5.64
CA LEU A 77 9.63 -18.17 -6.99
C LEU A 77 8.58 -17.06 -7.18
N GLU A 78 7.41 -17.24 -6.59
CA GLU A 78 6.23 -16.40 -6.85
C GLU A 78 5.93 -15.41 -5.71
N GLY A 79 6.44 -15.67 -4.51
CA GLY A 79 6.17 -14.85 -3.32
C GLY A 79 6.91 -13.52 -3.28
N ASP A 80 6.41 -12.63 -2.41
CA ASP A 80 7.10 -11.41 -1.97
C ASP A 80 8.36 -11.73 -1.15
N GLU A 81 9.19 -10.72 -0.87
CA GLU A 81 10.49 -10.90 -0.20
C GLU A 81 10.39 -11.67 1.13
N GLU A 82 9.37 -11.37 1.94
CA GLU A 82 9.11 -12.08 3.21
C GLU A 82 8.76 -13.55 2.97
N THR A 83 7.89 -13.82 1.99
CA THR A 83 7.46 -15.16 1.60
C THR A 83 8.62 -15.97 1.06
N ARG A 84 9.53 -15.35 0.30
CA ARG A 84 10.77 -15.98 -0.17
C ARG A 84 11.66 -16.38 1.00
N PHE A 85 11.84 -15.50 1.98
CA PHE A 85 12.62 -15.82 3.17
C PHE A 85 12.00 -16.98 3.97
N LEU A 86 10.68 -16.95 4.16
CA LEU A 86 9.94 -18.04 4.81
C LEU A 86 10.10 -19.36 4.05
N ALA A 87 9.93 -19.34 2.73
CA ALA A 87 10.06 -20.52 1.88
C ALA A 87 11.48 -21.10 1.89
N ALA A 88 12.50 -20.24 1.84
CA ALA A 88 13.90 -20.66 1.91
C ALA A 88 14.22 -21.35 3.26
N ARG A 89 13.69 -20.83 4.37
CA ARG A 89 13.81 -21.48 5.68
C ARG A 89 13.10 -22.83 5.72
N ALA A 90 11.87 -22.89 5.21
CA ALA A 90 11.09 -24.12 5.16
C ALA A 90 11.79 -25.21 4.32
N LEU A 91 12.36 -24.84 3.17
CA LEU A 91 13.20 -25.72 2.34
C LEU A 91 14.41 -26.25 3.12
N ALA A 92 15.19 -25.35 3.73
CA ALA A 92 16.38 -25.73 4.50
C ALA A 92 16.04 -26.72 5.62
N ARG A 93 14.89 -26.52 6.29
CA ARG A 93 14.44 -27.38 7.38
C ARG A 93 14.11 -28.81 6.96
N ILE A 94 13.65 -29.01 5.71
CA ILE A 94 13.43 -30.35 5.15
C ILE A 94 14.65 -30.92 4.40
N GLY A 95 15.79 -30.20 4.42
CA GLY A 95 17.03 -30.62 3.78
C GLY A 95 17.09 -30.34 2.27
N TYR A 96 16.34 -29.33 1.80
CA TYR A 96 16.33 -28.88 0.42
C TYR A 96 16.89 -27.45 0.33
N GLU A 97 17.45 -27.12 -0.83
CA GLU A 97 17.81 -25.76 -1.20
C GLU A 97 16.97 -25.31 -2.40
N PRO A 98 16.70 -24.00 -2.56
CA PRO A 98 16.10 -23.49 -3.79
C PRO A 98 16.94 -23.91 -4.99
N SER A 99 16.31 -24.39 -6.07
CA SER A 99 17.09 -24.89 -7.20
C SER A 99 17.87 -23.75 -7.87
N VAL A 100 19.07 -24.03 -8.39
CA VAL A 100 19.86 -23.03 -9.14
C VAL A 100 19.08 -22.48 -10.34
N LYS A 101 18.20 -23.30 -10.95
CA LYS A 101 17.30 -22.86 -12.02
C LYS A 101 16.29 -21.86 -11.48
N ASP A 102 15.77 -22.09 -10.28
CA ASP A 102 14.77 -21.24 -9.62
C ASP A 102 15.37 -19.89 -9.23
N ILE A 103 16.59 -19.90 -8.69
CA ILE A 103 17.37 -18.69 -8.39
C ILE A 103 17.63 -17.90 -9.69
N LYS A 104 18.07 -18.56 -10.77
CA LYS A 104 18.28 -17.89 -12.06
C LYS A 104 16.99 -17.32 -12.66
N GLU A 105 15.86 -18.03 -12.50
CA GLU A 105 14.56 -17.54 -12.94
C GLU A 105 14.10 -16.32 -12.13
N LEU A 106 14.32 -16.34 -10.80
CA LEU A 106 14.09 -15.19 -9.94
C LEU A 106 14.98 -14.02 -10.30
N GLU A 107 16.28 -14.23 -10.47
CA GLU A 107 17.20 -13.19 -10.93
C GLU A 107 16.76 -12.63 -12.27
N LYS A 108 16.26 -13.46 -13.19
CA LYS A 108 15.69 -13.00 -14.46
C LYS A 108 14.43 -12.18 -14.24
N LYS A 109 13.47 -12.63 -13.44
CA LYS A 109 12.23 -11.90 -13.12
C LYS A 109 12.53 -10.58 -12.38
N ASP A 110 13.48 -10.58 -11.46
CA ASP A 110 13.90 -9.40 -10.71
C ASP A 110 14.67 -8.44 -11.63
N LYS A 111 15.52 -8.93 -12.55
CA LYS A 111 16.13 -8.12 -13.61
C LYS A 111 15.09 -7.58 -14.59
N GLU A 112 14.06 -8.33 -14.95
CA GLU A 112 12.94 -7.86 -15.77
C GLU A 112 12.11 -6.79 -15.04
N ARG A 113 11.87 -6.96 -13.74
CA ARG A 113 11.22 -5.93 -12.89
C ARG A 113 12.11 -4.70 -12.76
N GLN A 114 13.43 -4.87 -12.62
CA GLN A 114 14.40 -3.78 -12.51
C GLN A 114 14.61 -3.05 -13.84
N THR A 115 14.66 -3.75 -14.97
CA THR A 115 14.74 -3.14 -16.31
C THR A 115 13.46 -2.40 -16.68
N LYS A 116 12.31 -2.81 -16.11
CA LYS A 116 11.05 -2.06 -16.18
C LYS A 116 10.95 -0.89 -15.20
N LYS A 117 11.87 -0.72 -14.24
CA LYS A 117 11.89 0.47 -13.38
C LYS A 117 12.33 1.65 -14.23
N ARG A 118 11.39 2.54 -14.52
CA ARG A 118 11.65 3.84 -15.13
C ARG A 118 12.80 4.55 -14.40
N GLU A 119 13.75 5.06 -15.17
CA GLU A 119 14.81 5.91 -14.62
C GLU A 119 14.17 7.19 -14.06
N LYS A 120 14.46 7.50 -12.79
CA LYS A 120 13.88 8.68 -12.13
C LYS A 120 14.41 9.95 -12.77
N TYR A 121 13.52 10.87 -13.12
CA TYR A 121 13.86 12.16 -13.67
C TYR A 121 14.54 13.04 -12.61
N ARG A 122 15.83 13.31 -12.80
CA ARG A 122 16.68 14.05 -11.84
C ARG A 122 17.42 15.20 -12.54
N PRO A 123 16.70 16.25 -12.98
CA PRO A 123 17.31 17.39 -13.64
C PRO A 123 18.26 18.13 -12.68
N HIS A 124 19.35 18.67 -13.21
CA HIS A 124 20.24 19.55 -12.46
C HIS A 124 19.54 20.87 -12.13
N THR A 125 19.91 21.49 -11.00
CA THR A 125 19.44 22.83 -10.67
C THR A 125 20.12 23.84 -11.60
N ALA A 126 19.33 24.54 -12.41
CA ALA A 126 19.85 25.55 -13.32
C ALA A 126 20.33 26.81 -12.55
N PRO A 127 21.35 27.54 -13.04
CA PRO A 127 21.74 28.85 -12.51
C PRO A 127 20.58 29.86 -12.58
N PRO A 128 20.54 30.89 -11.71
CA PRO A 128 19.46 31.88 -11.67
C PRO A 128 19.18 32.56 -13.02
N GLU A 129 20.23 32.82 -13.81
CA GLU A 129 20.12 33.42 -15.15
C GLU A 129 19.35 32.51 -16.11
N LYS A 130 19.68 31.21 -16.15
CA LYS A 130 18.97 30.21 -16.96
C LYS A 130 17.55 30.01 -16.49
N GLN A 131 17.29 30.01 -15.18
CA GLN A 131 15.93 29.96 -14.64
C GLN A 131 15.10 31.17 -15.08
N ALA A 132 15.66 32.37 -15.04
CA ALA A 132 14.98 33.59 -15.49
C ALA A 132 14.69 33.55 -17.00
N GLN A 133 15.64 33.03 -17.79
CA GLN A 133 15.45 32.83 -19.24
C GLN A 133 14.38 31.77 -19.52
N ALA A 134 14.40 30.64 -18.81
CA ALA A 134 13.39 29.58 -18.90
C ALA A 134 11.98 30.13 -18.63
N LYS A 135 11.82 30.95 -17.58
CA LYS A 135 10.54 31.62 -17.27
C LYS A 135 10.06 32.55 -18.39
N LYS A 136 10.98 33.26 -19.06
CA LYS A 136 10.63 34.10 -20.23
C LYS A 136 10.15 33.26 -21.41
N ILE A 137 10.81 32.14 -21.70
CA ILE A 137 10.39 31.22 -22.78
C ILE A 137 9.05 30.57 -22.43
N TYR A 138 8.88 30.11 -21.19
CA TYR A 138 7.62 29.57 -20.67
C TYR A 138 6.45 30.55 -20.84
N ALA A 139 6.65 31.85 -20.57
CA ALA A 139 5.61 32.85 -20.80
C ALA A 139 5.19 32.96 -22.28
N LYS A 140 6.13 32.75 -23.22
CA LYS A 140 5.81 32.67 -24.66
C LYS A 140 5.06 31.38 -25.00
N ALA A 141 5.44 30.26 -24.40
CA ALA A 141 4.75 28.98 -24.56
C ALA A 141 3.29 29.07 -24.11
N LEU A 142 3.01 29.71 -22.97
CA LEU A 142 1.66 29.99 -22.50
C LEU A 142 0.85 30.83 -23.49
N ALA A 143 1.48 31.82 -24.14
CA ALA A 143 0.81 32.63 -25.15
C ALA A 143 0.47 31.83 -26.41
N ALA A 144 1.32 30.89 -26.82
CA ALA A 144 1.04 29.95 -27.90
C ALA A 144 -0.09 28.97 -27.53
N MET A 145 -0.04 28.39 -26.32
CA MET A 145 -1.06 27.47 -25.82
C MET A 145 -2.46 28.11 -25.76
N LYS A 146 -2.56 29.40 -25.38
CA LYS A 146 -3.82 30.16 -25.41
C LYS A 146 -4.43 30.32 -26.80
N LYS A 147 -3.62 30.24 -27.85
CA LYS A 147 -4.09 30.22 -29.25
C LYS A 147 -4.55 28.83 -29.69
N LYS A 148 -4.65 27.87 -28.76
CA LYS A 148 -4.94 26.44 -28.98
C LYS A 148 -3.92 25.72 -29.86
N ASP A 149 -2.71 26.26 -29.92
CA ASP A 149 -1.61 25.62 -30.63
C ASP A 149 -0.71 24.86 -29.65
N CYS A 150 -1.16 23.66 -29.28
CA CYS A 150 -0.38 22.78 -28.39
C CYS A 150 0.95 22.34 -29.03
N LYS A 151 1.02 22.23 -30.36
CA LYS A 151 2.24 21.77 -31.04
C LYS A 151 3.33 22.84 -30.96
N ASP A 152 2.98 24.08 -31.26
CA ASP A 152 3.93 25.20 -31.15
C ASP A 152 4.31 25.48 -29.68
N ALA A 153 3.35 25.35 -28.76
CA ALA A 153 3.61 25.50 -27.33
C ALA A 153 4.59 24.43 -26.80
N LEU A 154 4.47 23.17 -27.25
CA LEU A 154 5.35 22.08 -26.84
C LEU A 154 6.82 22.35 -27.16
N ALA A 155 7.12 22.87 -28.34
CA ALA A 155 8.50 23.23 -28.70
C ALA A 155 9.07 24.30 -27.75
N LEU A 156 8.26 25.32 -27.42
CA LEU A 156 8.66 26.37 -26.47
C LEU A 156 8.79 25.85 -25.03
N PHE A 157 7.91 24.94 -24.60
CA PHE A 157 8.04 24.30 -23.29
C PHE A 157 9.31 23.45 -23.20
N GLN A 158 9.63 22.68 -24.25
CA GLN A 158 10.86 21.90 -24.32
C GLN A 158 12.10 22.80 -24.20
N SER A 159 12.17 23.90 -24.96
CA SER A 159 13.27 24.87 -24.82
C SER A 159 13.34 25.50 -23.43
N ALA A 160 12.21 25.72 -22.74
CA ALA A 160 12.22 26.18 -21.35
C ALA A 160 12.77 25.11 -20.39
N LEU A 161 12.42 23.85 -20.59
CA LEU A 161 12.86 22.70 -19.78
C LEU A 161 14.33 22.32 -20.03
N GLU A 162 14.87 22.57 -21.22
CA GLU A 162 16.30 22.44 -21.51
C GLU A 162 17.13 23.44 -20.69
N LEU A 163 16.59 24.64 -20.44
CA LEU A 163 17.22 25.65 -19.61
C LEU A 163 17.04 25.37 -18.11
N ASP A 164 15.84 24.98 -17.71
CA ASP A 164 15.49 24.63 -16.34
C ASP A 164 14.54 23.42 -16.29
N GLY A 165 15.14 22.23 -16.17
CA GLY A 165 14.39 20.98 -16.11
C GLY A 165 13.53 20.83 -14.85
N LYS A 166 13.69 21.70 -13.85
CA LYS A 166 12.87 21.72 -12.61
C LYS A 166 11.70 22.69 -12.68
N LEU A 167 11.46 23.34 -13.81
CA LEU A 167 10.35 24.26 -13.97
C LEU A 167 9.01 23.51 -13.98
N ILE A 168 8.48 23.23 -12.79
CA ILE A 168 7.25 22.45 -12.56
C ILE A 168 6.06 22.95 -13.39
N PRO A 169 5.79 24.27 -13.49
CA PRO A 169 4.71 24.76 -14.36
C PRO A 169 4.88 24.35 -15.83
N ALA A 170 6.09 24.39 -16.37
CA ALA A 170 6.36 23.98 -17.74
C ALA A 170 6.18 22.46 -17.95
N LEU A 171 6.59 21.64 -16.97
CA LEU A 171 6.32 20.20 -17.01
C LEU A 171 4.82 19.91 -17.01
N TYR A 172 4.06 20.61 -16.16
CA TYR A 172 2.61 20.43 -16.05
C TYR A 172 1.89 20.83 -17.34
N ASP A 173 2.19 22.00 -17.90
CA ASP A 173 1.54 22.47 -19.12
C ASP A 173 1.96 21.65 -20.35
N THR A 174 3.17 21.08 -20.33
CA THR A 174 3.59 20.08 -21.32
C THR A 174 2.71 18.83 -21.25
N ALA A 175 2.47 18.30 -20.05
CA ALA A 175 1.56 17.17 -19.86
C ALA A 175 0.12 17.50 -20.31
N VAL A 176 -0.37 18.71 -20.03
CA VAL A 176 -1.66 19.21 -20.51
C VAL A 176 -1.73 19.21 -22.03
N CYS A 177 -0.70 19.73 -22.72
CA CYS A 177 -0.65 19.74 -24.19
C CYS A 177 -0.68 18.32 -24.77
N TYR A 178 0.11 17.39 -24.23
CA TYR A 178 0.07 15.99 -24.68
C TYR A 178 -1.30 15.35 -24.46
N ALA A 179 -1.94 15.58 -23.32
CA ALA A 179 -3.27 15.07 -23.04
C ALA A 179 -4.33 15.63 -24.01
N GLN A 180 -4.26 16.92 -24.35
CA GLN A 180 -5.14 17.55 -25.33
C GLN A 180 -4.91 17.05 -26.75
N LEU A 181 -3.68 16.62 -27.07
CA LEU A 181 -3.34 15.97 -28.34
C LEU A 181 -3.70 14.46 -28.37
N GLY A 182 -4.22 13.91 -27.27
CA GLY A 182 -4.55 12.48 -27.16
C GLY A 182 -3.35 11.56 -26.89
N ASP A 183 -2.17 12.13 -26.64
CA ASP A 183 -0.95 11.38 -26.34
C ASP A 183 -0.85 11.11 -24.83
N ALA A 184 -1.55 10.06 -24.40
CA ALA A 184 -1.65 9.70 -22.99
C ALA A 184 -0.30 9.30 -22.37
N ASP A 185 0.56 8.62 -23.13
CA ASP A 185 1.82 8.08 -22.64
C ASP A 185 2.79 9.22 -22.32
N ASN A 186 2.94 10.19 -23.23
CA ASN A 186 3.76 11.37 -22.96
C ASN A 186 3.16 12.24 -21.85
N ALA A 187 1.83 12.43 -21.81
CA ALA A 187 1.20 13.17 -20.73
C ALA A 187 1.52 12.57 -19.35
N ILE A 188 1.40 11.23 -19.22
CA ILE A 188 1.72 10.51 -17.99
C ILE A 188 3.21 10.62 -17.68
N GLU A 189 4.10 10.44 -18.65
CA GLU A 189 5.55 10.58 -18.44
C GLU A 189 5.92 11.95 -17.85
N TYR A 190 5.37 13.04 -18.38
CA TYR A 190 5.63 14.38 -17.82
C TYR A 190 5.05 14.58 -16.43
N LEU A 191 3.90 14.00 -16.11
CA LEU A 191 3.40 13.97 -14.72
C LEU A 191 4.33 13.16 -13.80
N MET A 192 4.92 12.07 -14.30
CA MET A 192 5.88 11.28 -13.51
C MET A 192 7.18 12.04 -13.26
N ARG A 193 7.60 12.90 -14.20
CA ARG A 193 8.71 13.85 -13.98
C ARG A 193 8.40 14.85 -12.86
N ILE A 194 7.16 15.34 -12.77
CA ILE A 194 6.73 16.19 -11.66
C ILE A 194 6.79 15.40 -10.35
N GLN A 195 6.31 14.16 -10.33
CA GLN A 195 6.39 13.29 -9.16
C GLN A 195 7.84 13.09 -8.68
N ASP A 196 8.77 12.82 -9.60
CA ASP A 196 10.19 12.63 -9.28
C ASP A 196 10.86 13.85 -8.64
N ILE A 197 10.40 15.07 -8.98
CA ILE A 197 10.90 16.30 -8.35
C ILE A 197 10.56 16.33 -6.85
N GLY A 198 9.40 15.80 -6.45
CA GLY A 198 9.09 15.52 -5.05
C GLY A 198 8.99 16.75 -4.13
N THR A 199 8.74 17.94 -4.66
CA THR A 199 8.52 19.16 -3.87
C THR A 199 7.03 19.32 -3.50
N LYS A 200 6.72 20.17 -2.52
CA LYS A 200 5.33 20.51 -2.17
C LYS A 200 4.56 21.10 -3.36
N GLU A 201 5.24 21.91 -4.18
CA GLU A 201 4.66 22.45 -5.42
C GLU A 201 4.32 21.35 -6.43
N ALA A 202 5.21 20.36 -6.59
CA ALA A 202 4.96 19.21 -7.45
C ALA A 202 3.74 18.40 -6.98
N GLY A 203 3.65 18.11 -5.68
CA GLY A 203 2.49 17.44 -5.08
C GLY A 203 1.19 18.20 -5.32
N LYS A 204 1.20 19.54 -5.14
CA LYS A 204 0.06 20.40 -5.47
C LYS A 204 -0.37 20.27 -6.94
N LYS A 205 0.58 20.32 -7.88
CA LYS A 205 0.30 20.17 -9.32
C LYS A 205 -0.28 18.80 -9.68
N LEU A 206 0.21 17.74 -9.05
CA LEU A 206 -0.36 16.40 -9.23
C LEU A 206 -1.82 16.31 -8.73
N ARG A 207 -2.19 17.07 -7.69
CA ARG A 207 -3.59 17.19 -7.25
C ARG A 207 -4.45 18.00 -8.20
N GLU A 208 -3.92 19.12 -8.71
CA GLU A 208 -4.60 19.93 -9.72
C GLU A 208 -4.95 19.07 -10.95
N ALA A 209 -4.03 18.19 -11.39
CA ALA A 209 -4.25 17.28 -12.51
C ALA A 209 -5.51 16.40 -12.36
N ARG A 210 -5.85 15.98 -11.14
CA ARG A 210 -7.01 15.10 -10.86
C ARG A 210 -8.33 15.69 -11.35
N LYS A 211 -8.42 17.02 -11.36
CA LYS A 211 -9.65 17.76 -11.69
C LYS A 211 -9.58 18.50 -13.01
N ASP A 212 -8.38 18.73 -13.52
CA ASP A 212 -8.18 19.42 -14.78
C ASP A 212 -8.90 18.66 -15.91
N LYS A 213 -9.74 19.38 -16.65
CA LYS A 213 -10.54 18.83 -17.76
C LYS A 213 -9.66 18.37 -18.90
N SER A 214 -8.45 18.93 -19.04
CA SER A 214 -7.48 18.54 -20.06
C SER A 214 -7.05 17.08 -19.92
N PHE A 215 -7.09 16.52 -18.71
CA PHE A 215 -6.76 15.12 -18.46
C PHE A 215 -7.96 14.17 -18.47
N SER A 216 -9.17 14.65 -18.74
CA SER A 216 -10.38 13.81 -18.70
C SER A 216 -10.28 12.55 -19.57
N GLY A 217 -9.71 12.66 -20.78
CA GLY A 217 -9.53 11.53 -21.70
C GLY A 217 -8.50 10.48 -21.25
N ILE A 218 -7.65 10.80 -20.26
CA ILE A 218 -6.60 9.89 -19.77
C ILE A 218 -6.77 9.53 -18.29
N ARG A 219 -7.75 10.12 -17.59
CA ARG A 219 -7.95 10.00 -16.14
C ARG A 219 -8.15 8.55 -15.69
N GLU A 220 -8.74 7.73 -16.55
CA GLU A 220 -8.99 6.31 -16.30
C GLU A 220 -7.77 5.41 -16.50
N LYS A 221 -6.67 5.93 -17.07
CA LYS A 221 -5.45 5.14 -17.26
C LYS A 221 -4.76 4.89 -15.93
N ASP A 222 -4.36 3.65 -15.67
CA ASP A 222 -3.64 3.26 -14.45
C ASP A 222 -2.40 4.13 -14.20
N GLY A 223 -1.65 4.47 -15.25
CA GLY A 223 -0.46 5.33 -15.12
C GLY A 223 -0.82 6.72 -14.58
N PHE A 224 -1.92 7.31 -15.04
CA PHE A 224 -2.43 8.59 -14.54
C PHE A 224 -2.89 8.47 -13.08
N LYS A 225 -3.62 7.42 -12.73
CA LYS A 225 -4.08 7.17 -11.35
C LYS A 225 -2.91 6.98 -10.40
N LYS A 226 -1.91 6.18 -10.78
CA LYS A 226 -0.69 5.94 -10.00
C LYS A 226 0.08 7.22 -9.74
N VAL A 227 0.32 8.03 -10.77
CA VAL A 227 1.18 9.22 -10.66
C VAL A 227 0.48 10.39 -9.95
N THR A 228 -0.80 10.61 -10.25
CA THR A 228 -1.54 11.73 -9.65
C THR A 228 -2.14 11.35 -8.31
N GLY A 229 -2.39 10.07 -8.06
CA GLY A 229 -3.19 9.59 -6.95
C GLY A 229 -4.68 9.83 -7.10
N PHE A 230 -5.19 10.04 -8.31
CA PHE A 230 -6.63 10.04 -8.57
C PHE A 230 -7.24 8.67 -8.27
N ALA A 231 -8.43 8.66 -7.66
CA ALA A 231 -9.19 7.45 -7.37
C ALA A 231 -10.69 7.75 -7.32
N ARG A 232 -11.49 6.80 -7.83
CA ARG A 232 -12.93 6.70 -7.56
C ARG A 232 -13.15 5.88 -6.31
N ILE A 233 -13.87 6.44 -5.35
CA ILE A 233 -14.06 5.89 -4.01
C ILE A 233 -15.55 5.68 -3.76
N LYS A 234 -15.91 4.45 -3.38
CA LYS A 234 -17.24 4.14 -2.85
C LYS A 234 -17.15 3.94 -1.34
N VAL A 235 -17.96 4.66 -0.57
CA VAL A 235 -18.07 4.45 0.88
C VAL A 235 -19.36 3.67 1.17
N VAL A 236 -19.29 2.61 1.97
CA VAL A 236 -20.45 1.80 2.37
C VAL A 236 -20.46 1.58 3.88
N ASN A 237 -21.65 1.40 4.44
CA ASN A 237 -21.86 1.13 5.86
C ASN A 237 -21.90 -0.39 6.11
N GLY A 238 -20.87 -0.89 6.79
CA GLY A 238 -20.73 -2.29 7.19
C GLY A 238 -21.33 -2.64 8.56
N MET A 239 -22.02 -1.71 9.23
CA MET A 239 -22.60 -1.97 10.55
C MET A 239 -23.79 -2.94 10.51
N PRO A 240 -24.04 -3.68 11.60
CA PRO A 240 -25.28 -4.45 11.73
C PRO A 240 -26.49 -3.52 11.84
N GLU A 241 -27.67 -4.05 11.51
CA GLU A 241 -28.92 -3.27 11.43
C GLU A 241 -29.28 -2.51 12.70
N ARG A 242 -29.04 -3.12 13.86
CA ARG A 242 -29.26 -2.49 15.18
C ARG A 242 -28.38 -1.26 15.46
N ASP A 243 -27.31 -1.07 14.69
CA ASP A 243 -26.29 -0.03 14.87
C ASP A 243 -26.07 0.77 13.57
N LEU A 244 -27.05 0.71 12.65
CA LEU A 244 -26.93 1.28 11.30
C LEU A 244 -26.74 2.80 11.33
N GLU A 245 -27.48 3.50 12.20
CA GLU A 245 -27.44 4.96 12.35
C GLU A 245 -26.03 5.44 12.73
N VAL A 246 -25.40 4.81 13.72
CA VAL A 246 -24.02 5.10 14.13
C VAL A 246 -23.05 4.95 12.95
N GLY A 247 -23.26 3.93 12.11
CA GLY A 247 -22.45 3.75 10.90
C GLY A 247 -22.73 4.75 9.80
N GLN A 248 -23.96 5.21 9.68
CA GLN A 248 -24.36 6.17 8.65
C GLN A 248 -23.72 7.53 8.91
N ASP A 249 -23.69 7.99 10.15
CA ASP A 249 -23.01 9.23 10.53
C ASP A 249 -21.52 9.20 10.17
N ASN A 250 -20.85 8.08 10.46
CA ASN A 250 -19.45 7.91 10.13
C ASN A 250 -19.21 7.85 8.61
N CYS A 251 -20.07 7.14 7.86
CA CYS A 251 -19.98 7.11 6.40
C CYS A 251 -20.20 8.50 5.80
N TYR A 252 -21.15 9.28 6.32
CA TYR A 252 -21.41 10.65 5.88
C TYR A 252 -20.16 11.53 6.06
N ILE A 253 -19.54 11.50 7.25
CA ILE A 253 -18.32 12.27 7.52
C ILE A 253 -17.17 11.84 6.60
N LEU A 254 -17.04 10.54 6.31
CA LEU A 254 -16.05 10.04 5.35
C LEU A 254 -16.30 10.56 3.94
N VAL A 255 -17.53 10.47 3.46
CA VAL A 255 -17.91 10.95 2.12
C VAL A 255 -17.66 12.45 2.03
N GLU A 256 -18.12 13.23 3.00
CA GLU A 256 -17.90 14.68 3.05
C GLU A 256 -16.41 15.03 3.04
N THR A 257 -15.62 14.38 3.90
CA THR A 257 -14.18 14.68 4.02
C THR A 257 -13.40 14.26 2.79
N LEU A 258 -13.66 13.08 2.24
CA LEU A 258 -12.95 12.58 1.05
C LEU A 258 -13.38 13.31 -0.23
N SER A 259 -14.59 13.88 -0.26
CA SER A 259 -15.09 14.72 -1.36
C SER A 259 -14.48 16.12 -1.38
N LYS A 260 -13.70 16.48 -0.35
CA LYS A 260 -13.13 17.83 -0.24
C LYS A 260 -12.29 18.18 -1.46
N PRO A 261 -12.44 19.40 -2.01
CA PRO A 261 -11.84 19.73 -3.27
C PRO A 261 -10.31 19.58 -3.33
N GLU A 262 -9.65 19.72 -2.20
CA GLU A 262 -8.21 19.62 -2.01
C GLU A 262 -7.68 18.21 -2.27
N LEU A 263 -8.50 17.17 -2.03
CA LEU A 263 -8.14 15.78 -2.27
C LEU A 263 -8.40 15.36 -3.71
N GLY A 264 -9.41 15.91 -4.37
CA GLY A 264 -9.69 15.61 -5.79
C GLY A 264 -9.94 14.15 -6.10
N TYR A 265 -10.53 13.42 -5.15
CA TYR A 265 -11.15 12.12 -5.40
C TYR A 265 -12.56 12.30 -5.97
N GLU A 266 -13.05 11.27 -6.63
CA GLU A 266 -14.49 11.14 -6.96
C GLU A 266 -15.10 10.17 -5.96
N VAL A 267 -15.95 10.68 -5.06
CA VAL A 267 -16.46 9.90 -3.92
C VAL A 267 -17.96 9.80 -4.00
N VAL A 268 -18.49 8.61 -3.76
CA VAL A 268 -19.94 8.38 -3.65
C VAL A 268 -20.28 7.65 -2.37
N ASP A 269 -21.47 7.96 -1.84
CA ASP A 269 -22.13 7.11 -0.86
C ASP A 269 -22.73 5.89 -1.59
N GLY A 270 -22.37 4.71 -1.12
CA GLY A 270 -22.80 3.42 -1.64
C GLY A 270 -23.89 2.75 -0.81
N GLY A 271 -24.36 3.36 0.28
CA GLY A 271 -25.36 2.81 1.17
C GLY A 271 -24.82 1.67 2.04
N ARG A 272 -25.57 0.58 2.17
CA ARG A 272 -25.25 -0.55 3.05
C ARG A 272 -24.32 -1.57 2.38
N ASP A 273 -23.30 -2.03 3.10
CA ASP A 273 -22.51 -3.21 2.70
C ASP A 273 -23.41 -4.45 2.73
N LYS A 274 -23.24 -5.34 1.74
CA LYS A 274 -23.96 -6.62 1.70
C LYS A 274 -23.60 -7.52 2.89
N HIS A 275 -22.42 -7.29 3.48
CA HIS A 275 -21.93 -8.07 4.61
C HIS A 275 -21.71 -7.16 5.81
N VAL A 276 -22.21 -7.61 6.97
CA VAL A 276 -21.88 -6.99 8.25
C VAL A 276 -20.40 -7.20 8.54
N ARG A 277 -19.73 -6.15 9.00
CA ARG A 277 -18.31 -6.15 9.35
C ARG A 277 -18.16 -5.82 10.84
N ASP A 278 -17.05 -6.29 11.43
CA ASP A 278 -16.67 -6.00 12.81
C ASP A 278 -15.58 -4.90 12.91
N ARG A 279 -15.13 -4.40 11.75
CA ARG A 279 -14.03 -3.44 11.58
C ARG A 279 -14.06 -2.85 10.16
N PRO A 280 -13.38 -1.72 9.90
CA PRO A 280 -13.33 -1.15 8.56
C PRO A 280 -12.54 -2.03 7.59
N HIS A 281 -13.02 -2.12 6.36
CA HIS A 281 -12.37 -2.78 5.24
C HIS A 281 -12.17 -1.76 4.12
N ILE A 282 -10.97 -1.70 3.56
CA ILE A 282 -10.66 -0.90 2.39
C ILE A 282 -10.23 -1.86 1.29
N TRP A 283 -11.09 -2.05 0.31
CA TRP A 283 -10.71 -2.73 -0.92
C TRP A 283 -10.09 -1.74 -1.89
N PHE A 284 -9.05 -2.14 -2.62
CA PHE A 284 -8.36 -1.26 -3.55
C PHE A 284 -7.81 -1.98 -4.79
N LYS A 285 -7.81 -1.31 -5.94
CA LYS A 285 -7.06 -1.75 -7.13
C LYS A 285 -5.57 -1.43 -6.99
N GLU A 286 -4.72 -2.18 -7.68
CA GLU A 286 -3.26 -2.05 -7.54
C GLU A 286 -2.74 -0.63 -7.79
N HIS A 287 -3.30 0.10 -8.76
CA HIS A 287 -2.91 1.50 -9.01
C HIS A 287 -3.29 2.48 -7.90
N SER A 288 -4.22 2.10 -7.02
CA SER A 288 -4.71 2.90 -5.90
C SER A 288 -4.26 2.40 -4.52
N LYS A 289 -3.34 1.44 -4.48
CA LYS A 289 -2.74 0.91 -3.24
C LYS A 289 -2.22 2.02 -2.32
N LEU A 290 -1.58 3.02 -2.90
CA LEU A 290 -1.05 4.18 -2.19
C LEU A 290 -2.17 4.99 -1.50
N GLN A 291 -3.23 5.29 -2.23
CA GLN A 291 -4.37 6.07 -1.74
C GLN A 291 -5.16 5.28 -0.69
N ALA A 292 -5.29 3.96 -0.85
CA ALA A 292 -5.90 3.09 0.15
C ALA A 292 -5.16 3.13 1.50
N TYR A 293 -3.82 3.17 1.46
CA TYR A 293 -3.01 3.32 2.67
C TYR A 293 -3.19 4.70 3.33
N VAL A 294 -3.23 5.78 2.53
CA VAL A 294 -3.54 7.13 3.05
C VAL A 294 -4.92 7.17 3.68
N ILE A 295 -5.94 6.58 3.04
CA ILE A 295 -7.30 6.49 3.60
C ILE A 295 -7.30 5.68 4.88
N ARG A 296 -6.57 4.56 4.96
CA ARG A 296 -6.42 3.80 6.22
C ARG A 296 -5.84 4.65 7.35
N LYS A 297 -4.79 5.43 7.08
CA LYS A 297 -4.20 6.35 8.06
C LYS A 297 -5.22 7.42 8.45
N PHE A 298 -5.91 7.98 7.46
CA PHE A 298 -7.01 8.92 7.68
C PHE A 298 -8.13 8.33 8.54
N LEU A 299 -8.51 7.05 8.39
CA LEU A 299 -9.54 6.38 9.21
C LEU A 299 -9.12 6.21 10.67
N GLY A 300 -7.82 6.19 10.98
CA GLY A 300 -7.30 6.11 12.35
C GLY A 300 -7.73 4.85 13.12
N HIS A 301 -8.40 3.90 12.46
CA HIS A 301 -8.94 2.72 13.11
C HIS A 301 -7.89 1.60 13.09
N PRO A 302 -7.48 1.07 14.26
CA PRO A 302 -6.31 0.19 14.36
C PRO A 302 -6.49 -1.16 13.66
N ARG A 303 -7.74 -1.65 13.57
CA ARG A 303 -8.07 -2.92 12.92
C ARG A 303 -8.53 -2.75 11.47
N THR A 304 -8.27 -1.60 10.83
CA THR A 304 -8.61 -1.40 9.41
C THR A 304 -7.86 -2.39 8.55
N ARG A 305 -8.60 -3.14 7.72
CA ARG A 305 -8.05 -4.11 6.78
C ARG A 305 -7.89 -3.49 5.40
N LEU A 306 -6.75 -3.73 4.76
CA LEU A 306 -6.52 -3.44 3.34
C LEU A 306 -6.67 -4.74 2.55
N VAL A 307 -7.47 -4.72 1.48
CA VAL A 307 -7.78 -5.91 0.67
C VAL A 307 -7.63 -5.57 -0.82
N PRO A 308 -6.83 -6.29 -1.60
CA PRO A 308 -6.79 -6.09 -3.05
C PRO A 308 -8.15 -6.38 -3.70
N ILE A 309 -8.52 -5.62 -4.72
CA ILE A 309 -9.65 -5.89 -5.61
C ILE A 309 -9.13 -6.77 -6.76
N ASP A 310 -9.68 -7.97 -6.86
CA ASP A 310 -9.40 -8.94 -7.93
C ASP A 310 -10.64 -9.23 -8.80
N TRP A 311 -11.75 -8.53 -8.56
CA TRP A 311 -12.98 -8.60 -9.35
C TRP A 311 -13.22 -7.33 -10.18
N ASP A 312 -14.06 -7.44 -11.20
CA ASP A 312 -14.40 -6.30 -12.04
C ASP A 312 -15.34 -5.32 -11.33
N THR A 313 -14.91 -4.07 -11.24
CA THR A 313 -15.66 -2.99 -10.64
C THR A 313 -15.15 -1.65 -11.15
N GLU A 314 -16.03 -0.66 -11.28
CA GLU A 314 -15.64 0.70 -11.64
C GLU A 314 -14.84 1.39 -10.50
N TRP A 315 -15.00 0.95 -9.26
CA TRP A 315 -14.40 1.61 -8.11
C TRP A 315 -12.91 1.27 -7.99
N ASP A 316 -12.09 2.30 -7.79
CA ASP A 316 -10.67 2.10 -7.53
C ASP A 316 -10.44 1.73 -6.05
N ILE A 317 -11.29 2.28 -5.17
CA ILE A 317 -11.30 2.02 -3.74
C ILE A 317 -12.74 1.84 -3.26
N ILE A 318 -12.97 0.86 -2.41
CA ILE A 318 -14.24 0.70 -1.68
C ILE A 318 -13.92 0.71 -0.19
N VAL A 319 -14.54 1.60 0.57
CA VAL A 319 -14.38 1.70 2.02
C VAL A 319 -15.67 1.20 2.67
N SER A 320 -15.65 0.01 3.28
CA SER A 320 -16.72 -0.42 4.19
C SER A 320 -16.36 -0.03 5.60
N TRP A 321 -17.07 0.94 6.15
CA TRP A 321 -16.87 1.38 7.52
C TRP A 321 -17.69 0.53 8.48
N ALA A 322 -17.05 0.04 9.54
CA ALA A 322 -17.73 -0.60 10.66
C ALA A 322 -16.84 -0.55 11.91
N ASP A 323 -17.44 -0.61 13.08
CA ASP A 323 -16.74 -0.59 14.36
C ASP A 323 -17.60 -1.26 15.46
N LYS A 324 -17.01 -1.45 16.63
CA LYS A 324 -17.76 -1.79 17.85
C LYS A 324 -18.51 -0.56 18.34
N VAL A 325 -19.77 -0.75 18.67
CA VAL A 325 -20.59 0.26 19.35
C VAL A 325 -20.45 0.10 20.86
N GLU A 326 -20.17 1.20 21.53
CA GLU A 326 -20.20 1.36 22.97
C GLU A 326 -21.42 2.22 23.33
N VAL A 327 -22.05 1.91 24.45
CA VAL A 327 -23.18 2.68 24.98
C VAL A 327 -22.65 3.45 26.17
N ASP A 328 -22.77 4.77 26.14
CA ASP A 328 -22.33 5.60 27.26
C ASP A 328 -23.35 5.60 28.41
N GLU A 329 -23.01 6.31 29.50
CA GLU A 329 -23.86 6.42 30.69
C GLU A 329 -25.23 7.05 30.40
N SER A 330 -25.37 7.81 29.30
CA SER A 330 -26.63 8.43 28.88
C SER A 330 -27.50 7.49 28.02
N GLY A 331 -26.99 6.31 27.69
CA GLY A 331 -27.64 5.38 26.77
C GLY A 331 -27.39 5.69 25.30
N GLN A 332 -26.57 6.70 24.99
CA GLN A 332 -26.23 7.05 23.62
C GLN A 332 -25.20 6.06 23.05
N LYS A 333 -25.48 5.57 21.84
CA LYS A 333 -24.62 4.66 21.11
C LYS A 333 -23.54 5.44 20.37
N ASN A 334 -22.29 5.08 20.60
CA ASN A 334 -21.14 5.67 19.92
C ASN A 334 -20.22 4.57 19.37
N ALA A 335 -19.65 4.79 18.20
CA ALA A 335 -18.59 3.93 17.71
C ALA A 335 -17.31 4.17 18.52
N LYS A 336 -16.60 3.10 18.86
CA LYS A 336 -15.39 3.17 19.68
C LYS A 336 -14.32 4.11 19.10
N TYR A 337 -14.17 4.11 17.78
CA TYR A 337 -13.28 4.97 16.99
C TYR A 337 -14.10 5.87 16.06
N SER A 338 -15.15 6.48 16.61
CA SER A 338 -16.03 7.39 15.88
C SER A 338 -15.27 8.57 15.26
N LEU A 339 -15.67 8.93 14.05
CA LEU A 339 -15.32 10.17 13.36
C LEU A 339 -16.18 11.35 13.86
N ALA A 340 -17.40 11.07 14.34
CA ALA A 340 -18.41 12.06 14.71
C ALA A 340 -18.23 12.66 16.11
N GLY A 341 -17.45 11.99 16.99
CA GLY A 341 -17.29 12.38 18.40
C GLY A 341 -15.99 13.11 18.72
N ALA A 342 -15.20 13.46 17.72
CA ALA A 342 -13.90 14.09 17.95
C ALA A 342 -14.05 15.52 18.45
N GLN A 343 -13.64 15.79 19.69
CA GLN A 343 -13.55 17.16 20.20
C GLN A 343 -12.70 18.00 19.25
N LYS A 344 -13.15 19.23 18.95
CA LYS A 344 -12.39 20.20 18.16
C LYS A 344 -10.99 20.37 18.77
N GLY A 345 -9.96 20.23 17.95
CA GLY A 345 -8.56 20.26 18.41
C GLY A 345 -8.00 18.91 18.89
N SER A 346 -8.79 17.85 19.02
CA SER A 346 -8.28 16.50 19.28
C SER A 346 -7.55 15.92 18.05
N PRO A 347 -6.72 14.87 18.20
CA PRO A 347 -6.14 14.16 17.05
C PRO A 347 -7.19 13.59 16.08
N MET A 348 -8.44 13.43 16.54
CA MET A 348 -9.53 12.89 15.74
C MET A 348 -10.36 13.98 15.03
N ASP A 349 -10.02 15.26 15.21
CA ASP A 349 -10.68 16.41 14.58
C ASP A 349 -10.67 16.29 13.04
N PRO A 350 -11.82 16.34 12.35
CA PRO A 350 -11.91 16.18 10.90
C PRO A 350 -11.01 17.12 10.09
N GLU A 351 -10.81 18.36 10.56
CA GLU A 351 -9.92 19.32 9.87
C GLU A 351 -8.45 18.90 10.00
N LYS A 352 -8.01 18.55 11.22
CA LYS A 352 -6.64 18.07 11.45
C LYS A 352 -6.36 16.78 10.70
N ARG A 353 -7.33 15.88 10.62
CA ARG A 353 -7.21 14.63 9.85
C ARG A 353 -7.14 14.88 8.36
N LEU A 354 -7.85 15.89 7.85
CA LEU A 354 -7.70 16.30 6.46
C LEU A 354 -6.29 16.83 6.20
N ASP A 355 -5.78 17.72 7.04
CA ASP A 355 -4.43 18.28 6.91
C ASP A 355 -3.37 17.17 6.98
N GLU A 356 -3.53 16.24 7.91
CA GLU A 356 -2.68 15.07 8.01
C GLU A 356 -2.81 14.17 6.78
N ALA A 357 -4.02 13.90 6.29
CA ALA A 357 -4.23 13.11 5.08
C ALA A 357 -3.62 13.77 3.84
N LEU A 358 -3.69 15.10 3.72
CA LEU A 358 -3.05 15.85 2.66
C LEU A 358 -1.53 15.76 2.76
N ARG A 359 -0.97 15.86 3.98
CA ARG A 359 0.46 15.70 4.22
C ARG A 359 0.93 14.27 3.89
N GLU A 360 0.20 13.27 4.36
CA GLU A 360 0.46 11.86 4.08
C GLU A 360 0.35 11.58 2.59
N GLN A 361 -0.63 12.17 1.90
CA GLN A 361 -0.76 12.07 0.46
C GLN A 361 0.41 12.72 -0.28
N ASP A 362 0.84 13.90 0.15
CA ASP A 362 2.01 14.58 -0.43
C ASP A 362 3.28 13.75 -0.25
N GLU A 363 3.47 13.16 0.93
CA GLU A 363 4.61 12.31 1.19
C GLU A 363 4.54 10.99 0.41
N ALA A 364 3.35 10.38 0.34
CA ALA A 364 3.04 9.21 -0.46
C ALA A 364 3.37 9.42 -1.94
N LEU A 365 2.98 10.56 -2.51
CA LEU A 365 3.29 10.90 -3.90
C LEU A 365 4.79 11.14 -4.11
N ARG A 366 5.48 11.71 -3.12
CA ARG A 366 6.94 11.92 -3.17
C ARG A 366 7.73 10.62 -3.04
N LYS A 367 7.20 9.64 -2.30
CA LYS A 367 7.88 8.38 -1.99
C LYS A 367 6.96 7.18 -2.27
N PRO A 368 6.55 6.99 -3.54
CA PRO A 368 5.54 5.99 -3.87
C PRO A 368 5.99 4.56 -3.56
N GLU A 369 7.28 4.25 -3.74
CA GLU A 369 7.79 2.90 -3.46
C GLU A 369 7.81 2.57 -1.96
N GLU A 370 8.16 3.54 -1.11
CA GLU A 370 8.18 3.37 0.35
C GLU A 370 6.76 3.09 0.88
N TYR A 371 5.78 3.86 0.40
CA TYR A 371 4.39 3.66 0.81
C TYR A 371 3.76 2.40 0.21
N ALA A 372 4.13 2.00 -1.00
CA ALA A 372 3.71 0.73 -1.57
C ALA A 372 4.18 -0.44 -0.69
N GLN A 373 5.43 -0.42 -0.24
CA GLN A 373 5.95 -1.42 0.70
C GLN A 373 5.23 -1.40 2.05
N LYS A 374 4.92 -0.20 2.60
CA LYS A 374 4.12 -0.09 3.83
C LYS A 374 2.72 -0.69 3.65
N ALA A 375 2.08 -0.44 2.52
CA ALA A 375 0.78 -1.02 2.20
C ALA A 375 0.87 -2.55 2.09
N GLU A 376 1.88 -3.09 1.41
CA GLU A 376 2.13 -4.53 1.27
C GLU A 376 2.34 -5.21 2.62
N LYS A 377 3.14 -4.62 3.51
CA LYS A 377 3.31 -5.12 4.88
C LYS A 377 1.97 -5.20 5.62
N VAL A 378 1.10 -4.20 5.46
CA VAL A 378 -0.24 -4.19 6.08
C VAL A 378 -1.14 -5.27 5.48
N VAL A 379 -1.13 -5.45 4.15
CA VAL A 379 -1.89 -6.51 3.47
C VAL A 379 -1.42 -7.90 3.91
N ALA A 380 -0.12 -8.10 4.04
CA ALA A 380 0.47 -9.38 4.43
C ALA A 380 0.29 -9.73 5.91
N THR A 381 -0.07 -8.77 6.78
CA THR A 381 -0.20 -9.01 8.22
C THR A 381 -1.42 -9.89 8.52
N PRO A 382 -1.25 -11.08 9.13
CA PRO A 382 -2.36 -11.98 9.42
C PRO A 382 -3.37 -11.37 10.40
N GLU A 383 -4.66 -11.65 10.21
CA GLU A 383 -5.76 -11.11 11.04
C GLU A 383 -5.55 -11.34 12.54
N ARG A 384 -5.06 -12.52 12.92
CA ARG A 384 -4.80 -12.89 14.33
C ARG A 384 -3.76 -11.97 14.99
N VAL A 385 -2.81 -11.44 14.22
CA VAL A 385 -1.78 -10.52 14.71
C VAL A 385 -2.41 -9.14 14.95
N VAL A 386 -3.25 -8.67 14.01
CA VAL A 386 -3.98 -7.40 14.15
C VAL A 386 -4.89 -7.42 15.38
N ASP A 387 -5.59 -8.53 15.61
CA ASP A 387 -6.51 -8.66 16.74
C ASP A 387 -5.76 -8.71 18.09
N LYS A 388 -4.59 -9.37 18.17
CA LYS A 388 -3.73 -9.36 19.37
C LYS A 388 -2.99 -8.04 19.57
N ALA A 389 -2.60 -7.35 18.50
CA ALA A 389 -1.92 -6.06 18.55
C ALA A 389 -2.88 -4.91 18.90
N SER A 390 -4.18 -5.07 18.65
CA SER A 390 -5.19 -4.06 18.98
C SER A 390 -5.25 -3.68 20.48
N SER A 391 -4.76 -4.55 21.37
CA SER A 391 -4.58 -4.25 22.80
C SER A 391 -3.25 -3.57 23.16
N ALA A 392 -2.34 -3.35 22.20
CA ALA A 392 -0.97 -2.85 22.41
C ALA A 392 -0.48 -1.84 21.34
N VAL A 393 -1.39 -1.25 20.55
CA VAL A 393 -1.13 -0.57 19.26
C VAL A 393 -0.06 0.52 19.32
N ASP A 394 0.07 1.26 20.42
CA ASP A 394 1.05 2.35 20.51
C ASP A 394 2.51 1.89 20.66
N ARG A 395 2.76 0.61 20.97
CA ARG A 395 4.12 0.07 21.15
C ARG A 395 4.71 -0.49 19.85
N VAL A 396 3.88 -0.99 18.93
CA VAL A 396 4.37 -1.69 17.73
C VAL A 396 4.93 -0.73 16.69
N GLU A 397 4.27 0.39 16.38
CA GLU A 397 4.81 1.38 15.43
C GLU A 397 6.14 1.97 15.91
N LYS A 398 6.24 2.32 17.20
CA LYS A 398 7.51 2.78 17.81
C LYS A 398 8.59 1.70 17.79
N THR A 399 8.23 0.44 17.94
CA THR A 399 9.21 -0.67 17.92
C THR A 399 9.75 -0.88 16.50
N VAL A 400 8.88 -0.84 15.47
CA VAL A 400 9.29 -0.97 14.07
C VAL A 400 10.19 0.20 13.63
N GLU A 401 9.85 1.44 13.97
CA GLU A 401 10.71 2.61 13.68
C GLU A 401 12.05 2.55 14.44
N THR A 402 12.07 1.97 15.64
CA THR A 402 13.31 1.79 16.42
C THR A 402 14.21 0.71 15.80
N PHE A 403 13.64 -0.38 15.29
CA PHE A 403 14.39 -1.42 14.58
C PHE A 403 15.02 -0.91 13.27
N GLU A 404 14.31 -0.06 12.51
CA GLU A 404 14.87 0.57 11.29
C GLU A 404 16.03 1.53 11.62
N ARG A 405 15.90 2.35 12.68
CA ARG A 405 17.00 3.23 13.14
C ARG A 405 18.22 2.47 13.63
N VAL A 406 18.04 1.31 14.25
CA VAL A 406 19.14 0.47 14.75
C VAL A 406 19.80 -0.26 13.58
N GLY A 407 19.04 -0.72 12.59
CA GLY A 407 19.56 -1.31 11.35
C GLY A 407 20.42 -0.34 10.53
N ASP A 408 19.97 0.90 10.36
CA ASP A 408 20.72 1.95 9.64
C ASP A 408 22.00 2.38 10.36
N LYS A 409 22.02 2.31 11.70
CA LYS A 409 23.23 2.56 12.49
C LYS A 409 24.21 1.39 12.43
N ALA A 410 23.73 0.16 12.45
CA ALA A 410 24.58 -1.02 12.30
C ALA A 410 25.25 -1.06 10.91
N GLY A 411 24.53 -0.70 9.84
CA GLY A 411 25.08 -0.61 8.48
C GLY A 411 26.16 0.46 8.27
N LYS A 412 26.24 1.47 9.15
CA LYS A 412 27.30 2.51 9.13
C LYS A 412 28.53 2.16 9.96
N VAL A 413 28.46 1.13 10.81
CA VAL A 413 29.59 0.66 11.63
C VAL A 413 30.38 -0.46 10.90
N PHE A 414 29.79 -1.04 9.84
CA PHE A 414 30.41 -2.09 9.02
C PHE A 414 30.80 -1.61 7.59
N LYS A 415 30.99 -0.31 7.41
CA LYS A 415 31.73 0.31 6.29
C LYS A 415 32.84 1.16 6.88
#